data_AF-A0A0V1PK99-F1
#
_entry.id   AF-A0A0V1PK99-F1
#
_cell.length_a   1.000
_cell.length_b   1.000
_cell.length_c   1.000
_cell.angle_alpha   90.00
_cell.angle_beta   90.00
_cell.angle_gamma   90.00
#
_symmetry.space_group_name_H-M   'P 1'
#
loop_
_entity.id
_entity.type
_entity.pdbx_description
1 polymer ?
#
loop_
_entity_poly.entity_id
_entity_poly.type
_entity_poly.pdbx_seq_one_letter_code
_entity_poly.pdbx_strand_id
1 'polypeptide(L)' 'MTLVSYVPKKNKNVILLSSMNHDGSIVSIGQREKPEIVLFYNKTKSGVDHADQLAQCYNTARKSRRWPLAIFSHY' A
#
# COMPACT_ATOMS: atom_id res chain seq x y z
N MET A 1 -3.87 8.95 -18.45
CA MET A 1 -4.28 8.89 -17.02
C MET A 1 -5.61 8.18 -16.96
N THR A 2 -5.76 7.22 -16.06
CA THR A 2 -6.91 6.32 -15.99
C THR A 2 -7.39 6.22 -14.56
N LEU A 3 -8.68 6.48 -14.34
CA LEU A 3 -9.33 6.36 -13.03
C LEU A 3 -10.17 5.07 -13.01
N VAL A 4 -10.00 4.26 -11.98
CA VAL A 4 -10.74 3.00 -11.79
C VAL A 4 -11.56 3.09 -10.51
N SER A 5 -12.82 2.67 -10.59
CA SER A 5 -13.71 2.45 -9.45
C SER A 5 -14.10 0.97 -9.40
N TYR A 6 -13.75 0.27 -8.33
CA TYR A 6 -13.98 -1.17 -8.16
C TYR A 6 -14.62 -1.47 -6.80
N VAL A 7 -15.74 -2.21 -6.80
CA VAL A 7 -16.52 -2.52 -5.59
C VAL A 7 -16.33 -4.00 -5.21
N PRO A 8 -15.32 -4.34 -4.38
CA PRO A 8 -15.08 -5.73 -3.96
C PRO A 8 -16.16 -6.33 -3.06
N LYS A 9 -16.91 -5.48 -2.33
CA LYS A 9 -18.00 -5.87 -1.42
C LYS A 9 -19.08 -4.80 -1.47
N LYS A 10 -20.34 -5.18 -1.20
CA LYS A 10 -21.46 -4.22 -1.12
C LYS A 10 -21.08 -3.06 -0.20
N ASN A 11 -21.24 -1.84 -0.69
CA ASN A 11 -20.93 -0.58 0.00
C ASN A 11 -19.43 -0.36 0.35
N LYS A 12 -18.49 -1.10 -0.26
CA LYS A 12 -17.06 -0.84 -0.15
C LYS A 12 -16.46 -0.63 -1.53
N ASN A 13 -16.09 0.61 -1.84
CA ASN A 13 -15.49 0.99 -3.11
C ASN A 13 -13.96 1.18 -2.97
N VAL A 14 -13.23 0.84 -4.02
CA VAL A 14 -11.79 1.06 -4.19
C VAL A 14 -11.61 1.96 -5.40
N ILE A 15 -11.06 3.14 -5.18
CA ILE A 15 -10.79 4.13 -6.23
C ILE A 15 -9.28 4.24 -6.39
N LEU A 16 -8.78 4.06 -7.62
CA LEU A 16 -7.36 4.15 -7.95
C LEU A 16 -7.16 5.02 -9.19
N LEU A 17 -6.10 5.82 -9.19
CA LEU A 17 -5.66 6.61 -10.33
C LEU A 17 -4.29 6.08 -10.79
N SER A 18 -4.16 5.80 -12.09
CA SER A 18 -2.90 5.36 -12.68
C SER A 18 -2.53 6.22 -13.89
N SER A 19 -1.26 6.56 -14.01
CA SER A 19 -0.68 7.16 -15.22
C SER A 19 -0.11 6.13 -16.18
N MET A 20 0.12 4.89 -15.73
CA MET A 20 0.90 3.87 -16.45
C MET A 20 0.02 2.86 -17.19
N ASN A 21 -1.21 2.66 -16.74
CA ASN A 21 -2.12 1.67 -17.31
C ASN A 21 -3.22 2.42 -18.06
N HIS A 22 -3.27 2.26 -19.38
CA HIS A 22 -4.21 2.99 -20.26
C HIS A 22 -5.40 2.15 -20.71
N ASP A 23 -5.36 0.87 -20.38
CA ASP A 23 -6.30 -0.16 -20.71
C ASP A 23 -7.10 -0.58 -19.48
N GLY A 24 -8.40 -0.82 -19.67
CA GLY A 24 -9.33 -1.29 -18.64
C GLY A 24 -9.25 -2.79 -18.41
N SER A 25 -8.05 -3.37 -18.50
CA SER A 25 -7.83 -4.81 -18.43
C SER A 25 -8.32 -5.39 -17.10
N ILE A 26 -9.04 -6.51 -17.20
CA ILE A 26 -9.57 -7.26 -16.07
C ILE A 26 -8.89 -8.62 -16.06
N VAL A 27 -8.38 -9.01 -14.89
CA VAL A 27 -7.71 -10.29 -14.68
C VAL A 27 -8.55 -11.13 -13.72
N SER A 28 -8.81 -12.38 -14.12
CA SER A 28 -9.48 -13.36 -13.27
C SER A 28 -8.49 -14.01 -12.30
N ILE A 29 -8.73 -13.84 -11.01
CA ILE A 29 -7.98 -14.50 -9.93
C ILE A 29 -8.94 -15.41 -9.17
N GLY A 30 -8.83 -16.70 -9.46
CA GLY A 30 -9.80 -17.70 -8.99
C GLY A 30 -11.19 -17.39 -9.56
N GLN A 31 -12.18 -17.26 -8.68
CA GLN A 31 -13.56 -16.91 -9.05
C GLN A 31 -13.84 -15.40 -9.10
N ARG A 32 -12.81 -14.54 -8.94
CA ARG A 32 -13.01 -13.08 -8.86
C ARG A 32 -12.32 -12.37 -10.01
N GLU A 33 -13.05 -11.46 -10.62
CA GLU A 33 -12.53 -10.51 -11.60
C GLU A 33 -12.02 -9.25 -10.88
N LYS A 34 -10.78 -8.86 -11.16
CA LYS A 34 -10.16 -7.65 -10.60
C LYS A 34 -9.50 -6.83 -11.71
N PRO A 35 -9.61 -5.49 -11.65
CA PRO A 35 -8.86 -4.64 -12.56
C PRO A 35 -7.35 -4.85 -12.37
N GLU A 36 -6.59 -4.91 -13.46
CA GLU A 36 -5.13 -5.08 -13.41
C GLU A 36 -4.45 -3.98 -12.59
N ILE A 37 -4.95 -2.74 -12.67
CA ILE A 37 -4.48 -1.60 -11.87
C ILE A 37 -4.54 -1.90 -10.37
N VAL A 38 -5.59 -2.57 -9.89
CA VAL A 38 -5.74 -2.96 -8.48
C VAL A 38 -4.69 -4.01 -8.10
N LEU A 39 -4.33 -4.91 -9.01
CA LEU A 39 -3.31 -5.94 -8.78
C LEU A 39 -1.91 -5.36 -8.73
N PHE A 40 -1.59 -4.51 -9.69
CA PHE A 40 -0.32 -3.80 -9.75
C PHE A 40 -0.10 -2.93 -8.50
N TYR A 41 -1.14 -2.20 -8.09
CA TYR A 41 -1.10 -1.41 -6.86
C TYR A 41 -0.86 -2.29 -5.61
N ASN A 42 -1.59 -3.39 -5.46
CA ASN A 42 -1.41 -4.27 -4.30
C ASN A 42 -0.02 -4.90 -4.24
N LYS A 43 0.62 -5.17 -5.38
CA LYS A 43 1.99 -5.71 -5.45
C LYS A 43 3.04 -4.70 -4.95
N THR A 44 2.81 -3.41 -5.17
CA THR A 44 3.81 -2.35 -4.93
C THR A 44 3.56 -1.55 -3.64
N LYS A 45 2.31 -1.49 -3.18
CA LYS A 45 1.89 -0.73 -2.00
C LYS A 45 2.68 -1.04 -0.72
N SER A 46 3.06 -2.31 -0.52
CA SER A 46 3.54 -2.80 0.78
C SER A 46 4.97 -2.40 1.13
N GLY A 47 5.68 -1.66 0.26
CA GLY A 47 7.09 -1.33 0.49
C GLY A 47 7.35 -0.57 1.79
N VAL A 48 6.54 0.45 2.08
CA VAL A 48 6.67 1.27 3.30
C VAL A 48 6.29 0.46 4.54
N ASP A 49 5.18 -0.29 4.49
CA ASP A 49 4.73 -1.12 5.60
C ASP A 49 5.79 -2.18 6.00
N HIS A 50 6.47 -2.79 5.02
CA HIS A 50 7.56 -3.72 5.29
C HIS A 50 8.79 -3.03 5.91
N ALA A 51 9.14 -1.83 5.44
CA ALA A 51 10.22 -1.06 6.02
C ALA A 51 9.93 -0.69 7.49
N ASP A 52 8.71 -0.21 7.76
CA ASP A 52 8.26 0.13 9.11
C ASP A 52 8.23 -1.11 10.03
N GLN A 53 7.78 -2.26 9.50
CA GLN A 53 7.79 -3.52 10.25
C GLN A 53 9.21 -3.93 10.65
N LEU A 54 10.18 -3.84 9.72
CA LEU A 54 11.58 -4.14 10.02
C LEU A 54 12.17 -3.13 11.02
N ALA A 55 11.89 -1.85 10.84
CA ALA A 55 12.30 -0.80 11.77
C ALA A 55 11.73 -1.04 13.18
N GLN A 56 10.51 -1.57 13.28
CA GLN A 56 9.91 -1.94 14.56
C GLN A 56 10.54 -3.19 15.17
N CYS A 57 10.83 -4.22 14.37
CA CYS A 57 11.49 -5.46 14.83
C CYS A 57 12.90 -5.22 15.36
N TYR A 58 13.65 -4.29 14.76
CA TYR A 58 15.04 -3.97 15.12
C TYR A 58 15.17 -2.62 15.83
N ASN A 59 14.10 -2.15 16.47
CA ASN A 59 14.05 -0.84 17.10
C ASN A 59 14.96 -0.72 18.33
N THR A 60 15.81 0.30 18.36
CA THR A 60 16.68 0.62 19.52
C THR A 60 16.13 1.77 20.37
N ALA A 61 15.00 2.38 19.99
CA ALA A 61 14.41 3.49 20.71
C ALA A 61 14.12 3.18 22.18
N ARG A 62 14.30 4.20 23.02
CA ARG A 62 14.06 4.15 24.46
C ARG A 62 13.15 5.31 24.86
N LYS A 63 12.39 5.12 25.94
CA LYS A 63 11.59 6.19 26.53
C LYS A 63 12.50 7.37 26.90
N SER A 64 12.29 8.50 26.25
CA SER A 64 13.06 9.73 26.44
C SER A 64 12.12 10.91 26.62
N ARG A 65 12.56 11.92 27.38
CA ARG A 65 11.88 13.22 27.49
C ARG A 65 12.42 14.26 26.49
N ARG A 66 13.38 13.86 25.65
CA ARG A 66 14.04 14.71 24.65
C ARG A 66 13.66 14.20 23.27
N TRP A 67 12.81 14.93 22.55
CA TRP A 67 12.37 14.57 21.20
C TRP A 67 13.51 14.36 20.18
N PRO A 68 14.68 15.04 20.26
CA PRO A 68 15.75 14.78 19.30
C PRO A 68 16.28 13.34 19.40
N LEU A 69 16.30 12.76 20.60
CA LEU A 69 16.76 11.38 20.80
C LEU A 69 15.84 10.35 20.12
N ALA A 70 14.56 10.67 19.91
CA ALA A 70 13.67 9.79 19.15
C ALA A 70 14.14 9.69 17.69
N ILE A 71 14.51 10.81 17.07
CA ILE A 71 15.02 10.82 15.68
C ILE A 71 16.32 10.02 15.57
N PHE A 72 17.25 10.20 16.52
CA PHE A 72 18.52 9.46 16.54
C PHE A 72 18.36 7.94 16.68
N SER A 73 17.31 7.47 17.36
CA SER A 73 17.06 6.02 17.52
C SER A 73 16.27 5.39 16.38
N HIS A 74 15.68 6.22 15.50
CA HIS A 74 14.94 5.79 14.31
C HIS A 74 15.73 5.98 13.01
N TYR A 75 16.95 6.53 13.10
CA TYR A 75 17.98 6.55 12.05
C TYR A 75 18.87 5.32 12.16
#